data_AF-A0A9P0P8U7-F1
#
_entry.id   AF-A0A9P0P8U7-F1
#
_cell.length_a   1.000
_cell.length_b   1.000
_cell.length_c   1.000
_cell.angle_alpha   90.00
_cell.angle_beta   90.00
_cell.angle_gamma   90.00
#
_symmetry.space_group_name_H-M   'P 1'
#
loop_
_entity.id
_entity.type
_entity.pdbx_description
1 polymer ?
#
loop_
_entity_poly.entity_id
_entity_poly.type
_entity_poly.pdbx_seq_one_letter_code
_entity_poly.pdbx_strand_id
1 'polypeptide(L)'
;MTNARRSVRKHHESDLLQHYYDYFSKLLTRQGFQPAEILSEREFADACNIFRIPAKIQAVVDRSITLIPDEVYLEASKSEGAFSKFIFEERSRYMAEAFDSCPMYRDIMIEDIVELNEMLME
;
A
#
# COMPACT_ATOMS: atom_id res chain seq x y z
N MET A 1 2.75 -9.65 -11.44
CA MET A 1 2.06 -10.01 -10.18
C MET A 1 2.45 -8.97 -9.14
N THR A 2 1.50 -8.19 -8.64
CA THR A 2 1.78 -7.24 -7.55
C THR A 2 1.69 -8.00 -6.22
N ASN A 3 2.64 -7.79 -5.31
CA ASN A 3 2.56 -8.28 -3.92
C ASN A 3 1.46 -7.58 -3.10
N ALA A 4 0.69 -6.72 -3.77
CA ALA A 4 -0.33 -5.85 -3.22
C ALA A 4 -1.69 -6.55 -3.04
N ARG A 5 -1.88 -7.79 -3.48
CA ARG A 5 -3.15 -8.52 -3.34
C ARG A 5 -3.41 -8.96 -1.90
N ARG A 6 -4.68 -8.97 -1.50
CA ARG A 6 -5.11 -9.36 -0.14
C ARG A 6 -4.65 -10.75 0.25
N SER A 7 -4.78 -11.73 -0.65
CA SER A 7 -4.36 -13.11 -0.42
C SER A 7 -2.86 -13.22 -0.13
N VAL A 8 -2.04 -12.51 -0.91
CA VAL A 8 -0.59 -12.49 -0.73
C VAL A 8 -0.22 -11.86 0.62
N ARG A 9 -0.84 -10.72 0.97
CA ARG A 9 -0.59 -10.09 2.27
C ARG A 9 -1.00 -10.99 3.43
N LYS A 10 -2.21 -11.56 3.42
CA LYS A 10 -2.66 -12.49 4.48
C LYS A 10 -1.73 -13.69 4.66
N HIS A 11 -1.14 -14.19 3.57
CA HIS A 11 -0.25 -15.34 3.63
C HIS A 11 1.14 -15.01 4.19
N HIS A 12 1.67 -13.81 3.90
CA HIS A 12 3.06 -13.46 4.21
C HIS A 12 3.24 -12.37 5.29
N GLU A 13 2.16 -11.76 5.78
CA GLU A 13 2.23 -10.62 6.71
C GLU A 13 3.00 -10.97 7.99
N SER A 14 2.70 -12.11 8.61
CA SER A 14 3.40 -12.54 9.83
C SER A 14 4.90 -12.74 9.59
N ASP A 15 5.26 -13.45 8.52
CA ASP A 15 6.66 -13.71 8.18
C ASP A 15 7.42 -12.41 7.88
N LEU A 16 6.76 -11.47 7.21
CA LEU A 16 7.34 -10.19 6.86
C LEU A 16 7.56 -9.31 8.10
N LEU A 17 6.57 -9.23 9.00
CA LEU A 17 6.69 -8.46 10.23
C LEU A 17 7.77 -9.04 11.15
N GLN A 18 7.85 -10.37 11.27
CA GLN A 18 8.93 -11.03 11.99
C GLN A 18 10.29 -10.69 11.39
N HIS A 19 10.42 -10.79 10.07
CA HIS A 19 11.65 -10.46 9.38
C HIS A 19 12.12 -9.02 9.65
N TYR A 20 11.20 -8.06 9.67
CA TYR A 20 11.53 -6.67 10.00
C TYR A 20 11.99 -6.51 11.44
N TYR A 21 11.31 -7.13 12.41
CA TYR A 21 11.70 -7.06 13.81
C TYR A 21 13.05 -7.75 14.08
N ASP A 22 13.31 -8.91 13.45
CA ASP A 22 14.58 -9.63 13.53
C ASP A 22 15.73 -8.77 12.99
N TYR A 23 15.51 -8.10 11.86
CA TYR A 23 16.52 -7.23 11.26
C TYR A 23 16.77 -5.97 12.10
N PHE A 24 15.71 -5.35 12.61
CA PHE A 24 15.80 -4.24 13.58
C PHE A 24 16.62 -4.64 14.81
N SER A 25 16.27 -5.78 15.42
CA SER A 25 16.96 -6.32 16.59
C SER A 25 18.44 -6.60 16.31
N LYS A 26 18.74 -7.20 15.15
CA LYS A 26 20.11 -7.46 14.71
C LYS A 26 20.93 -6.17 14.55
N LEU A 27 20.34 -5.11 14.01
CA LEU A 27 21.03 -3.82 13.85
C LEU A 27 21.32 -3.15 15.20
N LEU A 28 20.37 -3.16 16.12
CA LEU A 28 20.54 -2.59 17.47
C LEU A 28 21.59 -3.34 18.28
N THR A 29 21.51 -4.68 18.30
CA THR A 29 22.48 -5.52 19.02
C THR A 29 23.90 -5.30 18.51
N ARG A 30 24.08 -5.10 17.19
CA ARG A 30 25.40 -4.78 16.59
C ARG A 30 26.00 -3.47 17.08
N GLN A 31 25.16 -2.53 17.53
CA GLN A 31 25.57 -1.25 18.08
C GLN A 31 25.63 -1.26 19.62
N GLY A 32 25.41 -2.42 20.26
CA GLY A 32 25.46 -2.58 21.71
C GLY A 32 24.17 -2.20 22.44
N PHE A 33 23.06 -1.96 21.73
CA PHE A 33 21.76 -1.70 22.33
C PHE A 33 20.99 -2.99 22.57
N GLN A 34 20.15 -3.01 23.62
CA GLN A 34 19.17 -4.08 23.84
C GLN A 34 17.85 -3.71 23.11
N PRO A 35 17.41 -4.49 22.10
CA PRO A 35 16.21 -4.15 21.33
C PRO A 35 14.96 -3.97 22.19
N ALA A 36 14.77 -4.85 23.19
CA ALA A 36 13.61 -4.82 24.08
C ALA A 36 13.52 -3.58 24.98
N GLU A 37 14.61 -2.83 25.17
CA GLU A 37 14.60 -1.55 25.90
C GLU A 37 14.18 -0.37 25.02
N ILE A 38 14.22 -0.53 23.69
CA ILE A 38 13.86 0.50 22.70
C ILE A 38 12.47 0.23 22.14
N LEU A 39 12.24 -0.99 21.66
CA LEU A 39 10.97 -1.46 21.14
C LEU A 39 10.96 -2.99 21.22
N SER A 40 10.19 -3.54 22.15
CA SER A 40 9.99 -4.99 22.23
C SER A 40 9.17 -5.52 21.05
N GLU A 41 9.24 -6.83 20.82
CA GLU A 41 8.50 -7.51 19.74
C GLU A 41 6.98 -7.30 19.89
N ARG A 42 6.50 -7.30 21.13
CA ARG A 42 5.11 -7.02 21.45
C ARG A 42 4.74 -5.58 21.10
N GLU A 43 5.55 -4.60 21.51
CA GLU A 43 5.27 -3.19 21.20
C GLU A 43 5.34 -2.92 19.70
N PHE A 44 6.25 -3.59 18.98
CA PHE A 44 6.31 -3.55 17.53
C PHE A 44 5.02 -4.10 16.90
N ALA A 45 4.56 -5.28 17.34
CA ALA A 45 3.33 -5.88 16.84
C ALA A 45 2.10 -5.00 17.15
N ASP A 46 2.01 -4.45 18.36
CA ASP A 46 0.95 -3.53 18.77
C ASP A 46 0.96 -2.25 17.90
N ALA A 47 2.14 -1.68 17.63
CA ALA A 47 2.28 -0.54 16.73
C ALA A 47 1.84 -0.86 15.29
N CYS A 48 2.26 -2.01 14.75
CA CYS A 48 1.81 -2.47 13.42
C CYS A 48 0.29 -2.59 13.35
N ASN A 49 -0.35 -3.08 14.42
CA ASN A 49 -1.80 -3.20 14.48
C ASN A 49 -2.49 -1.83 14.51
N ILE A 50 -1.97 -0.86 15.28
CA ILE A 50 -2.49 0.52 15.33
C ILE A 50 -2.48 1.17 13.95
N PHE A 51 -1.41 0.97 13.17
CA PHE A 51 -1.29 1.59 11.84
C PHE A 51 -1.98 0.81 10.72
N ARG A 52 -2.60 -0.35 11.00
CA ARG A 52 -3.20 -1.21 9.98
C ARG A 52 -4.30 -0.50 9.17
N ILE A 53 -5.25 0.16 9.84
CA ILE A 53 -6.34 0.90 9.17
C ILE A 53 -5.82 2.14 8.44
N PRO A 54 -5.05 3.05 9.08
CA PRO A 54 -4.48 4.20 8.37
C PRO A 54 -3.65 3.82 7.13
N ALA A 55 -2.82 2.78 7.24
CA ALA A 55 -2.03 2.28 6.11
C ALA A 55 -2.92 1.73 4.99
N LYS A 56 -4.03 1.07 5.33
CA LYS A 56 -5.00 0.59 4.34
C LYS A 56 -5.72 1.74 3.63
N ILE A 57 -6.14 2.78 4.36
CA ILE A 57 -6.74 3.99 3.77
C ILE A 57 -5.76 4.63 2.78
N GLN A 58 -4.50 4.82 3.21
CA GLN A 58 -3.45 5.37 2.35
C GLN A 58 -3.24 4.49 1.11
N ALA A 59 -3.19 3.16 1.27
CA ALA A 59 -3.02 2.24 0.15
C ALA A 59 -4.17 2.33 -0.87
N VAL A 60 -5.42 2.46 -0.43
CA VAL A 60 -6.58 2.63 -1.33
C VAL A 60 -6.43 3.90 -2.17
N VAL A 61 -6.03 5.02 -1.53
CA VAL A 61 -5.81 6.30 -2.22
C VAL A 61 -4.64 6.22 -3.19
N ASP A 62 -3.48 5.76 -2.73
CA ASP A 62 -2.26 5.74 -3.54
C ASP A 62 -2.37 4.78 -4.73
N ARG A 63 -2.91 3.57 -4.52
CA ARG A 63 -3.02 2.57 -5.59
C ARG A 63 -3.99 2.96 -6.69
N SER A 64 -4.99 3.78 -6.38
CA SER A 64 -5.88 4.37 -7.38
C SER A 64 -5.14 5.25 -8.40
N ILE A 65 -3.90 5.62 -8.09
CA ILE A 65 -3.03 6.43 -8.93
C ILE A 65 -1.87 5.60 -9.47
N THR A 66 -1.18 4.87 -8.59
CA THR A 66 0.06 4.15 -8.94
C THR A 66 -0.17 2.89 -9.75
N LEU A 67 -1.42 2.39 -9.83
CA LEU A 67 -1.76 1.21 -10.63
C LEU A 67 -2.52 1.56 -11.92
N ILE A 68 -2.67 2.86 -12.24
CA ILE A 68 -3.21 3.27 -13.53
C ILE A 68 -2.35 2.62 -14.63
N PRO A 69 -2.96 1.94 -15.62
CA PRO A 69 -2.22 1.27 -16.69
C PRO A 69 -1.30 2.24 -17.43
N ASP A 70 -0.12 1.75 -17.81
CA ASP A 70 0.89 2.55 -18.50
C ASP A 70 0.32 3.19 -19.77
N GLU A 71 -0.58 2.51 -20.48
CA GLU A 71 -1.21 3.02 -21.70
C GLU A 71 -2.04 4.28 -21.44
N VAL A 72 -2.74 4.34 -20.30
CA VAL A 72 -3.56 5.48 -19.87
C VAL A 72 -2.67 6.61 -19.34
N TYR A 73 -1.58 6.26 -18.66
CA TYR A 73 -0.60 7.20 -18.12
C TYR A 73 0.33 7.79 -19.20
N LEU A 74 0.56 7.07 -20.29
CA LEU A 74 1.44 7.49 -21.39
C LEU A 74 0.97 8.79 -22.03
N GLU A 75 -0.35 9.02 -22.12
CA GLU A 75 -0.90 10.27 -22.64
C GLU A 75 -0.60 11.45 -21.69
N ALA A 76 -0.77 11.23 -20.38
CA ALA A 76 -0.51 12.22 -19.35
C ALA A 76 0.98 12.59 -19.23
N SER A 77 1.88 11.68 -19.57
CA SER A 77 3.34 11.89 -19.47
C SER A 77 3.99 12.53 -20.69
N LYS A 78 3.22 12.86 -21.74
CA LYS A 78 3.76 13.48 -22.98
C LYS A 78 4.25 14.92 -22.81
N SER A 79 3.80 15.63 -21.78
CA SER A 79 4.24 16.99 -21.49
C SER A 79 4.05 17.33 -20.03
N GLU A 80 4.81 18.30 -19.52
CA GLU A 80 4.66 18.82 -18.15
C GLU A 80 3.23 19.35 -17.90
N GLY A 81 2.63 20.03 -18.88
CA GLY A 81 1.25 20.52 -18.78
C GLY A 81 0.22 19.40 -18.70
N ALA A 82 0.38 18.33 -19.50
CA ALA A 82 -0.50 17.16 -19.43
C ALA A 82 -0.34 16.42 -18.09
N PHE A 83 0.90 16.33 -17.59
CA PHE A 83 1.19 15.68 -16.32
C PHE A 83 0.62 16.48 -15.14
N SER A 84 0.77 17.81 -15.15
CA SER A 84 0.15 18.69 -14.16
C SER A 84 -1.38 18.54 -14.15
N LYS A 85 -2.02 18.52 -15.32
CA LYS A 85 -3.47 18.29 -15.41
C LYS A 85 -3.87 16.92 -14.88
N PHE A 86 -3.11 15.88 -15.20
CA PHE A 86 -3.34 14.53 -14.66
C PHE A 86 -3.27 14.49 -13.13
N ILE A 87 -2.26 15.13 -12.53
CA ILE A 87 -2.11 15.14 -11.08
C ILE A 87 -3.17 16.02 -10.40
N PHE A 88 -3.47 17.21 -10.91
CA PHE A 88 -4.22 18.22 -10.14
C PHE A 88 -5.66 18.47 -10.59
N GLU A 89 -6.05 18.13 -11.83
CA GLU A 89 -7.34 18.55 -12.40
C GLU A 89 -8.19 17.37 -12.89
N GLU A 90 -7.62 16.50 -13.74
CA GLU A 90 -8.35 15.51 -14.52
C GLU A 90 -8.14 14.07 -14.01
N ARG A 91 -7.55 13.90 -12.83
CA ARG A 91 -7.15 12.58 -12.29
C ARG A 91 -8.27 11.55 -12.31
N SER A 92 -9.47 11.95 -11.90
CA SER A 92 -10.66 11.09 -11.84
C SER A 92 -11.05 10.51 -13.21
N ARG A 93 -10.81 11.24 -14.31
CA ARG A 93 -11.09 10.76 -15.67
C ARG A 93 -10.23 9.54 -15.99
N TYR A 94 -8.92 9.65 -15.76
CA TYR A 94 -7.97 8.55 -16.04
C TYR A 94 -8.26 7.33 -15.16
N MET A 95 -8.64 7.56 -13.90
CA MET A 95 -9.05 6.48 -12.99
C MET A 95 -10.30 5.75 -13.47
N ALA A 96 -11.31 6.49 -13.94
CA ALA A 96 -12.55 5.90 -14.47
C ALA A 96 -12.27 5.10 -15.76
N GLU A 97 -11.50 5.67 -16.69
CA GLU A 97 -11.10 4.99 -17.92
C GLU A 97 -10.29 3.71 -17.63
N ALA A 98 -9.35 3.76 -16.68
CA ALA A 98 -8.60 2.58 -16.23
C ALA A 98 -9.51 1.53 -15.59
N PHE A 99 -10.51 1.95 -14.81
CA PHE A 99 -11.46 1.05 -14.17
C PHE A 99 -12.32 0.29 -15.19
N ASP A 100 -12.75 0.96 -16.25
CA ASP A 100 -13.56 0.35 -17.29
C ASP A 100 -12.74 -0.57 -18.20
N SER A 101 -11.55 -0.12 -18.60
CA SER A 101 -10.73 -0.78 -19.61
C SER A 101 -9.76 -1.86 -19.09
N CYS A 102 -9.33 -1.80 -17.81
CA CYS A 102 -8.33 -2.71 -17.26
C CYS A 102 -8.91 -3.59 -16.12
N PRO A 103 -9.18 -4.89 -16.39
CA PRO A 103 -9.71 -5.80 -15.38
C PRO A 103 -8.82 -5.92 -14.15
N MET A 104 -7.49 -6.00 -14.33
CA MET A 104 -6.55 -6.11 -13.21
C MET A 104 -6.62 -4.89 -12.28
N TYR A 105 -6.67 -3.68 -12.84
CA TYR A 105 -6.79 -2.45 -12.05
C TYR A 105 -8.11 -2.43 -11.27
N ARG A 106 -9.23 -2.70 -11.98
CA ARG A 106 -10.56 -2.79 -11.37
C ARG A 106 -10.63 -3.80 -10.24
N ASP A 107 -10.08 -5.00 -10.44
CA ASP A 107 -10.10 -6.07 -9.44
C ASP A 107 -9.27 -5.70 -8.19
N ILE A 108 -8.20 -4.92 -8.34
CA ILE A 108 -7.42 -4.42 -7.19
C ILE A 108 -8.18 -3.31 -6.47
N MET A 109 -8.78 -2.37 -7.20
CA MET A 109 -9.56 -1.28 -6.60
C MET A 109 -10.76 -1.81 -5.79
N ILE A 110 -11.51 -2.77 -6.36
CA ILE A 110 -12.63 -3.40 -5.67
C ILE A 110 -12.14 -4.16 -4.43
N GLU A 111 -11.10 -4.99 -4.57
CA GLU A 111 -10.53 -5.72 -3.42
C GLU A 111 -10.09 -4.77 -2.31
N ASP A 112 -9.48 -3.64 -2.67
CA ASP A 112 -8.98 -2.67 -1.71
C ASP A 112 -10.10 -1.95 -0.94
N ILE A 113 -11.15 -1.53 -1.63
CA ILE A 113 -12.32 -0.87 -1.02
C ILE A 113 -13.13 -1.85 -0.15
N VAL A 114 -13.38 -3.06 -0.65
CA VAL A 114 -14.14 -4.08 0.09
C VAL A 114 -13.43 -4.43 1.39
N GLU A 115 -12.12 -4.66 1.34
CA GLU A 115 -11.36 -4.98 2.55
C GLU A 115 -11.28 -3.80 3.52
N LEU A 116 -11.14 -2.56 3.03
CA LEU A 116 -11.19 -1.40 3.92
C LEU A 116 -12.55 -1.30 4.62
N ASN A 117 -13.64 -1.53 3.89
CA ASN A 117 -14.99 -1.50 4.46
C ASN A 117 -15.17 -2.60 5.52
N GLU A 118 -14.67 -3.82 5.28
CA GLU A 118 -14.66 -4.88 6.30
C GLU A 118 -13.90 -4.44 7.56
N MET A 119 -12.70 -3.86 7.41
CA MET A 119 -11.87 -3.41 8.54
C MET A 119 -12.47 -2.25 9.34
N LEU A 120 -13.37 -1.46 8.76
CA LEU A 120 -14.04 -0.34 9.44
C LEU A 120 -15.32 -0.75 10.17
N MET A 121 -15.85 -1.95 9.88
CA MET A 121 -17.11 -2.46 10.42
C MET A 121 -16.90 -3.52 11.51
N GLU A 122 -15.65 -3.94 11.74
CA GLU A 122 -15.19 -4.75 12.88
C GLU A 122 -14.97 -3.88 14.12
#